data_AF-A0A6P2DZC5-F1
#
_entry.id   AF-A0A6P2DZC5-F1
#
_cell.length_a   1.000
_cell.length_b   1.000
_cell.length_c   1.000
_cell.angle_alpha   90.00
_cell.angle_beta   90.00
_cell.angle_gamma   90.00
#
_symmetry.space_group_name_H-M   'P 1'
#
loop_
_entity.id
_entity.type
_entity.pdbx_description
1 polymer ?
#
loop_
_entity_poly.entity_id
_entity_poly.type
_entity_poly.pdbx_seq_one_letter_code
_entity_poly.pdbx_strand_id
1 'polypeptide(L)'
;MRRGKHPLAVGSGVLYERNGQHYIATAWHNLSGRHSESLRPLSDKGGVPDNVVAIVPQVVSSHVGPGLIRTPFTLPVETDSQTLYLVHPVGWPRIDVAVLPIDPEAVFEQEMHVSNGRDIVMPGRMRNGVNPSGVSTDIQPIQRCAGAHARLTVPPDALVHAGDDLFVLGYPKGIADFSAAPIWKRATVASDPNVGWNRQPKFLIDCASREGMSGAPVIAYHKNGRIHFGTSSVASAGPAALLHGIYVGRIVDNEVSKEDRFFEAQIGTVWKRLVIDEIIDGQVPALHSSLVGAPPKAVDQAVREKWPDDPAYFLKILAVSEYRSGMTQVALEHLNGNADPRLVYEAVIAYARELDSQAKPG
;
A
#
# COMPACT_ATOMS: atom_id res chain seq x y z
N MET A 1 3.72 -5.05 -4.35
CA MET A 1 3.96 -5.45 -2.95
C MET A 1 4.49 -6.87 -2.95
N ARG A 2 5.54 -7.18 -2.18
CA ARG A 2 6.28 -8.44 -2.29
C ARG A 2 6.69 -8.99 -0.93
N ARG A 3 6.96 -10.29 -0.89
CA ARG A 3 7.76 -10.93 0.16
C ARG A 3 9.05 -11.45 -0.45
N GLY A 4 10.18 -10.87 -0.07
CA GLY A 4 11.43 -11.00 -0.81
C GLY A 4 11.21 -10.64 -2.29
N LYS A 5 11.49 -11.60 -3.20
CA LYS A 5 11.26 -11.41 -4.65
C LYS A 5 9.87 -11.84 -5.13
N HIS A 6 9.04 -12.45 -4.27
CA HIS A 6 7.75 -12.99 -4.68
C HIS A 6 6.67 -11.91 -4.70
N PRO A 7 6.02 -11.63 -5.86
CA PRO A 7 4.89 -10.71 -5.93
C PRO A 7 3.68 -11.24 -5.16
N LEU A 8 3.11 -10.39 -4.31
CA LEU A 8 1.88 -10.71 -3.57
C LEU A 8 0.66 -10.01 -4.17
N ALA A 9 0.81 -8.73 -4.49
CA ALA A 9 -0.26 -7.91 -5.02
C ALA A 9 0.30 -6.66 -5.72
N VAL A 10 -0.56 -6.00 -6.49
CA VAL A 10 -0.33 -4.68 -7.07
C VAL A 10 -1.28 -3.68 -6.43
N GLY A 11 -0.81 -2.45 -6.24
CA GLY A 11 -1.54 -1.35 -5.65
C GLY A 11 -1.03 -0.02 -6.22
N SER A 12 -1.68 1.05 -5.82
CA SER A 12 -1.32 2.41 -6.20
C SER A 12 -0.81 3.18 -4.97
N GLY A 13 -0.15 4.31 -5.20
CA GLY A 13 0.36 5.17 -4.14
C GLY A 13 0.64 6.57 -4.69
N VAL A 14 0.91 7.51 -3.79
CA VAL A 14 1.17 8.89 -4.17
C VAL A 14 2.33 9.48 -3.38
N LEU A 15 3.22 10.20 -4.08
CA LEU A 15 4.25 11.01 -3.45
C LEU A 15 3.61 12.20 -2.74
N TYR A 16 3.97 12.39 -1.48
CA TYR A 16 3.39 13.40 -0.61
C TYR A 16 4.51 14.14 0.13
N GLU A 17 4.36 15.45 0.30
CA GLU A 17 5.29 16.27 1.07
C GLU A 17 4.57 16.97 2.21
N ARG A 18 5.19 16.94 3.38
CA ARG A 18 4.75 17.68 4.56
C ARG A 18 5.95 18.09 5.38
N ASN A 19 6.01 19.35 5.80
CA ASN A 19 7.10 19.91 6.61
C ASN A 19 8.51 19.66 6.00
N GLY A 20 8.62 19.71 4.67
CA GLY A 20 9.88 19.47 3.94
C GLY A 20 10.32 17.99 3.85
N GLN A 21 9.58 17.08 4.49
CA GLN A 21 9.80 15.65 4.44
C GLN A 21 8.94 14.99 3.35
N HIS A 22 9.43 13.88 2.81
CA HIS A 22 8.80 13.19 1.68
C HIS A 22 8.28 11.82 2.10
N TYR A 23 7.15 11.44 1.52
CA TYR A 23 6.43 10.24 1.87
C TYR A 23 5.78 9.60 0.66
N ILE A 24 5.49 8.31 0.74
CA ILE A 24 4.54 7.62 -0.12
C ILE A 24 3.30 7.30 0.70
N ALA A 25 2.18 7.94 0.38
CA ALA A 25 0.88 7.59 0.95
C ALA A 25 0.20 6.52 0.09
N THR A 26 -0.41 5.52 0.74
CA THR A 26 -1.10 4.41 0.08
C THR A 26 -2.17 3.83 1.01
N ALA A 27 -2.90 2.81 0.55
CA ALA A 27 -3.81 2.07 1.41
C ALA A 27 -3.02 1.21 2.43
N TRP A 28 -3.46 1.13 3.67
CA TRP A 28 -2.73 0.38 4.71
C TRP A 28 -2.58 -1.09 4.35
N HIS A 29 -3.63 -1.70 3.80
CA HIS A 29 -3.60 -3.10 3.37
C HIS A 29 -2.59 -3.39 2.24
N ASN A 30 -2.14 -2.39 1.47
CA ASN A 30 -1.05 -2.59 0.51
C ASN A 30 0.26 -2.90 1.24
N LEU A 31 0.50 -2.27 2.39
CA LEU A 31 1.72 -2.47 3.17
C LEU A 31 1.59 -3.65 4.13
N SER A 32 0.46 -3.79 4.81
CA SER A 32 0.25 -4.85 5.79
C SER A 32 -0.13 -6.20 5.17
N GLY A 33 -0.66 -6.20 3.94
CA GLY A 33 -1.25 -7.38 3.31
C GLY A 33 -2.54 -7.87 3.98
N ARG A 34 -3.19 -7.04 4.81
CA ARG A 34 -4.32 -7.42 5.65
C ARG A 34 -5.51 -6.50 5.49
N HIS A 35 -6.72 -7.05 5.63
CA HIS A 35 -7.95 -6.26 5.63
C HIS A 35 -8.01 -5.35 6.87
N SER A 36 -8.31 -4.07 6.68
CA SER A 36 -8.34 -3.04 7.74
C SER A 36 -9.38 -3.30 8.83
N GLU A 37 -10.50 -3.96 8.50
CA GLU A 37 -11.56 -4.24 9.49
C GLU A 37 -11.42 -5.59 10.18
N SER A 38 -11.03 -6.64 9.45
CA SER A 38 -11.03 -8.02 9.95
C SER A 38 -9.64 -8.52 10.33
N LEU A 39 -8.59 -7.76 9.96
CA LEU A 39 -7.17 -8.10 10.10
C LEU A 39 -6.73 -9.39 9.39
N ARG A 40 -7.64 -10.06 8.69
CA ARG A 40 -7.31 -11.26 7.90
C ARG A 40 -6.37 -10.89 6.76
N PRO A 41 -5.40 -11.74 6.42
CA PRO A 41 -4.60 -11.53 5.22
C PRO A 41 -5.49 -11.49 3.98
N LEU A 42 -5.07 -10.67 3.01
CA LEU A 42 -5.72 -10.59 1.70
C LEU A 42 -5.24 -11.67 0.74
N SER A 43 -4.05 -12.22 0.97
CA SER A 43 -3.54 -13.34 0.18
C SER A 43 -4.15 -14.65 0.67
N ASP A 44 -4.70 -15.45 -0.25
CA ASP A 44 -5.14 -16.82 0.03
C ASP A 44 -4.01 -17.71 0.58
N LYS A 45 -2.74 -17.33 0.36
CA LYS A 45 -1.54 -18.02 0.87
C LYS A 45 -1.03 -17.44 2.20
N GLY A 46 -1.73 -16.47 2.80
CA GLY A 46 -1.36 -15.84 4.07
C GLY A 46 -0.08 -14.99 4.04
N GLY A 47 0.48 -14.71 2.87
CA GLY A 47 1.70 -13.92 2.74
C GLY A 47 1.47 -12.43 3.02
N VAL A 48 2.30 -11.85 3.89
CA VAL A 48 2.37 -10.39 4.14
C VAL A 48 3.60 -9.79 3.44
N PRO A 49 3.52 -8.53 2.95
CA PRO A 49 4.65 -7.87 2.32
C PRO A 49 5.78 -7.53 3.31
N ASP A 50 7.03 -7.73 2.90
CA ASP A 50 8.22 -7.20 3.60
C ASP A 50 8.86 -6.03 2.82
N ASN A 51 8.51 -5.88 1.54
CA ASN A 51 8.94 -4.77 0.69
C ASN A 51 7.88 -4.38 -0.35
N VAL A 52 8.03 -3.16 -0.89
CA VAL A 52 7.28 -2.68 -2.05
C VAL A 52 8.23 -2.21 -3.13
N VAL A 53 7.93 -2.56 -4.38
CA VAL A 53 8.58 -1.94 -5.54
C VAL A 53 7.70 -0.80 -6.00
N ALA A 54 8.14 0.43 -5.71
CA ALA A 54 7.44 1.65 -6.08
C ALA A 54 7.99 2.19 -7.39
N ILE A 55 7.11 2.33 -8.40
CA ILE A 55 7.45 2.99 -9.66
C ILE A 55 7.32 4.50 -9.45
N VAL A 56 8.45 5.17 -9.22
CA VAL A 56 8.50 6.58 -8.81
C VAL A 56 8.72 7.47 -10.03
N PRO A 57 7.83 8.46 -10.29
CA PRO A 57 8.07 9.47 -11.33
C PRO A 57 9.15 10.45 -10.89
N GLN A 58 10.17 10.62 -11.74
CA GLN A 58 11.27 11.56 -11.56
C GLN A 58 11.29 12.55 -12.71
N VAL A 59 11.28 13.84 -12.38
CA VAL A 59 11.54 14.92 -13.32
C VAL A 59 13.03 14.93 -13.60
N VAL A 60 13.39 14.84 -14.88
CA VAL A 60 14.77 14.90 -15.34
C VAL A 60 15.04 16.30 -15.87
N SER A 61 16.02 17.01 -15.32
CA SER A 61 16.43 18.31 -15.87
C SER A 61 17.78 18.16 -16.56
N SER A 62 17.86 18.60 -17.82
CA SER A 62 19.04 18.47 -18.67
C SER A 62 19.16 19.64 -19.65
N HIS A 63 20.26 19.70 -20.40
CA HIS A 63 20.49 20.71 -21.44
C HIS A 63 19.46 20.70 -22.58
N VAL A 64 18.82 19.55 -22.83
CA VAL A 64 17.78 19.40 -23.87
C VAL A 64 16.37 19.72 -23.36
N GLY A 65 16.25 20.13 -22.10
CA GLY A 65 14.99 20.47 -21.45
C GLY A 65 14.55 19.45 -20.39
N PRO A 66 13.37 19.67 -19.78
CA PRO A 66 12.81 18.77 -18.79
C PRO A 66 12.24 17.51 -19.43
N GLY A 67 12.48 16.37 -18.80
CA GLY A 67 11.89 15.07 -19.11
C GLY A 67 11.18 14.48 -17.90
N LEU A 68 10.46 13.38 -18.14
CA LEU A 68 9.85 12.58 -17.09
C LEU A 68 10.23 11.12 -17.31
N ILE A 69 10.83 10.52 -16.30
CA ILE A 69 11.09 9.08 -16.25
C ILE A 69 10.35 8.48 -15.06
N ARG A 70 10.11 7.16 -15.11
CA ARG A 70 9.53 6.41 -14.01
C ARG A 70 10.44 5.25 -13.68
N THR A 71 10.94 5.22 -12.45
CA THR A 71 11.97 4.26 -12.03
C THR A 71 11.44 3.40 -10.89
N PRO A 72 11.55 2.07 -10.98
CA PRO A 72 11.16 1.16 -9.90
C PRO A 72 12.21 1.15 -8.79
N PHE A 73 11.81 1.49 -7.56
CA PHE A 73 12.64 1.44 -6.37
C PHE A 73 12.08 0.43 -5.37
N THR A 74 12.94 -0.44 -4.85
CA THR A 74 12.58 -1.39 -3.80
C THR A 74 12.71 -0.72 -2.44
N LEU A 75 11.58 -0.60 -1.74
CA LEU A 75 11.46 0.06 -0.44
C LEU A 75 11.08 -0.98 0.62
N PRO A 76 11.84 -1.10 1.72
CA PRO A 76 11.48 -2.00 2.81
C PRO A 76 10.21 -1.47 3.50
N VAL A 77 9.31 -2.39 3.85
CA VAL A 77 8.09 -2.10 4.61
C VAL A 77 8.32 -2.31 6.10
N GLU A 78 9.19 -3.25 6.44
CA GLU A 78 9.63 -3.55 7.80
C GLU A 78 11.08 -4.05 7.81
N THR A 79 11.66 -4.05 8.99
CA THR A 79 12.91 -4.74 9.35
C THR A 79 12.57 -5.90 10.26
N ASP A 80 13.55 -6.70 10.67
CA ASP A 80 13.31 -7.84 11.57
C ASP A 80 12.68 -7.46 12.94
N SER A 81 12.76 -6.20 13.35
CA SER A 81 12.29 -5.74 14.66
C SER A 81 11.22 -4.64 14.64
N GLN A 82 11.04 -3.95 13.51
CA GLN A 82 10.12 -2.81 13.43
C GLN A 82 9.57 -2.57 12.04
N THR A 83 8.35 -2.06 11.98
CA THR A 83 7.72 -1.54 10.76
C THR A 83 8.24 -0.15 10.42
N LEU A 84 8.38 0.12 9.11
CA LEU A 84 8.93 1.38 8.60
C LEU A 84 7.87 2.35 8.08
N TYR A 85 6.59 1.99 8.08
CA TYR A 85 5.49 2.88 7.72
C TYR A 85 4.67 3.32 8.94
N LEU A 86 4.03 4.48 8.79
CA LEU A 86 3.22 5.13 9.80
C LEU A 86 1.73 4.85 9.57
N VAL A 87 0.97 4.82 10.65
CA VAL A 87 -0.48 4.61 10.68
C VAL A 87 -1.19 5.66 11.52
N HIS A 88 -2.51 5.74 11.41
CA HIS A 88 -3.27 6.77 12.12
C HIS A 88 -3.24 6.52 13.64
N PRO A 89 -2.88 7.52 14.47
CA PRO A 89 -2.56 7.33 15.89
C PRO A 89 -3.69 6.71 16.73
N VAL A 90 -4.95 7.00 16.38
CA VAL A 90 -6.14 6.52 17.12
C VAL A 90 -7.04 5.62 16.25
N GLY A 91 -6.80 5.64 14.94
CA GLY A 91 -7.76 5.13 13.94
C GLY A 91 -7.36 3.79 13.36
N TRP A 92 -6.12 3.36 13.61
CA TRP A 92 -5.65 2.04 13.21
C TRP A 92 -6.41 0.93 13.97
N PRO A 93 -6.72 -0.21 13.32
CA PRO A 93 -6.49 -0.54 11.91
C PRO A 93 -7.63 -0.10 10.97
N ARG A 94 -8.71 0.48 11.49
CA ARG A 94 -9.92 0.80 10.71
C ARG A 94 -9.71 1.89 9.65
N ILE A 95 -8.78 2.81 9.91
CA ILE A 95 -8.32 3.78 8.92
C ILE A 95 -7.34 3.06 7.98
N ASP A 96 -7.80 2.77 6.77
CA ASP A 96 -7.06 2.01 5.77
C ASP A 96 -6.08 2.88 4.95
N VAL A 97 -5.36 3.76 5.63
CA VAL A 97 -4.33 4.62 5.02
C VAL A 97 -3.04 4.45 5.80
N ALA A 98 -1.94 4.34 5.08
CA ALA A 98 -0.61 4.30 5.64
C ALA A 98 0.33 5.22 4.87
N VAL A 99 1.37 5.67 5.55
CA VAL A 99 2.36 6.58 4.99
C VAL A 99 3.75 6.01 5.21
N LEU A 100 4.49 5.76 4.14
CA LEU A 100 5.86 5.30 4.17
C LEU A 100 6.80 6.52 4.04
N PRO A 101 7.56 6.90 5.07
CA PRO A 101 8.60 7.93 4.96
C PRO A 101 9.67 7.52 3.95
N ILE A 102 10.10 8.46 3.12
CA ILE A 102 11.18 8.27 2.16
C ILE A 102 12.17 9.43 2.23
N ASP A 103 13.46 9.11 2.25
CA ASP A 103 14.51 10.08 1.96
C ASP A 103 14.82 9.98 0.45
N PRO A 104 14.44 10.97 -0.38
CA PRO A 104 14.68 10.89 -1.81
C PRO A 104 16.16 10.91 -2.19
N GLU A 105 17.04 11.34 -1.28
CA GLU A 105 18.49 11.36 -1.48
C GLU A 105 19.15 10.04 -1.02
N ALA A 106 18.45 9.16 -0.31
CA ALA A 106 18.97 7.86 0.06
C ALA A 106 19.16 6.94 -1.16
N VAL A 107 20.09 6.00 -1.03
CA VAL A 107 20.36 4.98 -2.05
C VAL A 107 19.43 3.79 -1.84
N PHE A 108 18.69 3.44 -2.88
CA PHE A 108 17.79 2.28 -2.92
C PHE A 108 18.17 1.35 -4.06
N GLU A 109 17.73 0.11 -3.98
CA GLU A 109 17.80 -0.82 -5.10
C GLU A 109 16.78 -0.45 -6.17
N GLN A 110 17.26 -0.36 -7.42
CA GLN A 110 16.45 -0.18 -8.62
C GLN A 110 16.40 -1.49 -9.38
N GLU A 111 15.19 -1.93 -9.76
CA GLU A 111 14.99 -3.17 -10.51
C GLU A 111 14.51 -2.90 -11.92
N MET A 112 15.38 -2.96 -12.92
CA MET A 112 15.01 -2.69 -14.31
C MET A 112 14.89 -3.97 -15.11
N HIS A 113 13.75 -4.12 -15.79
CA HIS A 113 13.58 -5.09 -16.87
C HIS A 113 14.13 -4.49 -18.16
N VAL A 114 15.27 -4.98 -18.63
CA VAL A 114 15.87 -4.54 -19.89
C VAL A 114 15.31 -5.32 -21.08
N SER A 115 15.36 -4.73 -22.27
CA SER A 115 14.76 -5.26 -23.51
C SER A 115 15.26 -6.65 -23.92
N ASN A 116 16.40 -7.10 -23.42
CA ASN A 116 16.94 -8.44 -23.63
C ASN A 116 16.38 -9.50 -22.66
N GLY A 117 15.37 -9.15 -21.86
CA GLY A 117 14.68 -10.04 -20.93
C GLY A 117 15.43 -10.28 -19.61
N ARG A 118 16.50 -9.52 -19.32
CA ARG A 118 17.22 -9.62 -18.05
C ARG A 118 16.68 -8.63 -17.02
N ASP A 119 16.80 -9.02 -15.77
CA ASP A 119 16.55 -8.15 -14.63
C ASP A 119 17.90 -7.61 -14.15
N ILE A 120 18.02 -6.29 -14.12
CA ILE A 120 19.20 -5.62 -13.59
C ILE A 120 18.81 -4.97 -12.27
N VAL A 121 19.56 -5.29 -11.22
CA VAL A 121 19.49 -4.59 -9.94
C VAL A 121 20.67 -3.64 -9.86
N MET A 122 20.42 -2.37 -9.61
CA MET A 122 21.48 -1.37 -9.41
C MET A 122 21.11 -0.37 -8.32
N PRO A 123 22.10 0.20 -7.61
CA PRO A 123 21.83 1.28 -6.66
C PRO A 123 21.44 2.56 -7.41
N GLY A 124 20.45 3.28 -6.89
CA GLY A 124 20.09 4.61 -7.38
C GLY A 124 19.33 5.44 -6.36
N ARG A 125 19.13 6.72 -6.68
CA ARG A 125 18.44 7.69 -5.82
C ARG A 125 17.24 8.29 -6.55
N MET A 126 16.22 8.69 -5.80
CA MET A 126 15.03 9.35 -6.36
C MET A 126 15.32 10.82 -6.71
N ARG A 127 16.21 11.47 -5.95
CA ARG A 127 16.72 12.82 -6.18
C ARG A 127 18.23 12.77 -6.33
N ASN A 128 18.73 13.35 -7.41
CA ASN A 128 20.15 13.54 -7.66
C ASN A 128 20.42 14.98 -8.08
N GLY A 129 21.47 15.56 -7.53
CA GLY A 129 22.04 16.81 -8.04
C GLY A 129 22.54 16.65 -9.48
N VAL A 130 23.02 17.76 -10.05
CA VAL A 130 23.52 17.79 -11.42
C VAL A 130 24.77 16.93 -11.54
N ASN A 131 24.71 15.88 -12.35
CA ASN A 131 25.85 15.00 -12.64
C ASN A 131 26.82 15.64 -13.67
N PRO A 132 28.00 15.06 -13.95
CA PRO A 132 28.96 15.61 -14.91
C PRO A 132 28.43 15.75 -16.35
N SER A 133 27.39 14.99 -16.72
CA SER A 133 26.68 15.14 -18.00
C SER A 133 25.60 16.24 -17.99
N GLY A 134 25.50 17.01 -16.90
CA GLY A 134 24.54 18.10 -16.75
C GLY A 134 23.10 17.65 -16.52
N VAL A 135 22.89 16.40 -16.09
CA VAL A 135 21.57 15.81 -15.84
C VAL A 135 21.33 15.73 -14.33
N SER A 136 20.14 16.15 -13.91
CA SER A 136 19.66 15.98 -12.52
C SER A 136 18.29 15.30 -12.52
N THR A 137 17.93 14.72 -11.38
CA THR A 137 16.62 14.08 -11.17
C THR A 137 16.01 14.60 -9.88
N ASP A 138 14.71 14.81 -9.89
CA ASP A 138 13.95 15.20 -8.70
C ASP A 138 12.58 14.51 -8.69
N ILE A 139 11.99 14.37 -7.51
CA ILE A 139 10.63 13.90 -7.35
C ILE A 139 9.66 15.07 -7.21
N GLN A 140 8.43 14.88 -7.71
CA GLN A 140 7.37 15.87 -7.58
C GLN A 140 6.22 15.30 -6.76
N PRO A 141 6.07 15.73 -5.49
CA PRO A 141 4.91 15.41 -4.67
C PRO A 141 3.62 15.90 -5.33
N ILE A 142 2.51 15.21 -5.11
CA ILE A 142 1.22 15.52 -5.73
C ILE A 142 0.73 16.95 -5.43
N GLN A 143 1.11 17.50 -4.27
CA GLN A 143 0.87 18.90 -3.89
C GLN A 143 1.44 19.89 -4.91
N ARG A 144 2.55 19.55 -5.54
CA ARG A 144 3.25 20.42 -6.50
C ARG A 144 2.80 20.14 -7.93
N CYS A 145 2.02 19.10 -8.19
CA CYS A 145 1.49 18.80 -9.52
C CYS A 145 0.39 19.80 -9.89
N ALA A 146 0.50 20.39 -11.08
CA ALA A 146 -0.49 21.36 -11.59
C ALA A 146 -0.73 22.57 -10.65
N GLY A 147 0.26 22.96 -9.84
CA GLY A 147 0.44 24.32 -9.27
C GLY A 147 -0.63 24.92 -8.35
N ALA A 148 -1.77 24.26 -8.13
CA ALA A 148 -2.93 24.85 -7.48
C ALA A 148 -2.90 24.76 -5.96
N HIS A 149 -2.32 23.70 -5.41
CA HIS A 149 -2.37 23.44 -3.96
C HIS A 149 -1.67 24.53 -3.15
N ALA A 150 -0.55 25.06 -3.63
CA ALA A 150 0.23 26.10 -2.93
C ALA A 150 -0.47 27.47 -2.85
N ARG A 151 -1.64 27.64 -3.49
CA ARG A 151 -2.33 28.93 -3.62
C ARG A 151 -3.73 28.95 -3.00
N LEU A 152 -4.21 27.83 -2.48
CA LEU A 152 -5.52 27.76 -1.85
C LEU A 152 -5.42 28.13 -0.37
N THR A 153 -6.25 29.08 0.04
CA THR A 153 -6.46 29.42 1.46
C THR A 153 -7.54 28.57 2.12
N VAL A 154 -8.22 27.72 1.34
CA VAL A 154 -9.31 26.86 1.77
C VAL A 154 -8.85 25.40 1.71
N PRO A 155 -9.12 24.57 2.74
CA PRO A 155 -8.81 23.15 2.70
C PRO A 155 -9.49 22.47 1.49
N PRO A 156 -8.78 21.62 0.73
CA PRO A 156 -9.36 20.91 -0.42
C PRO A 156 -10.65 20.14 -0.10
N ASP A 157 -10.78 19.64 1.14
CA ASP A 157 -11.95 18.89 1.59
C ASP A 157 -13.25 19.73 1.61
N ALA A 158 -13.14 21.06 1.71
CA ALA A 158 -14.28 21.98 1.69
C ALA A 158 -14.68 22.39 0.26
N LEU A 159 -13.94 21.92 -0.75
CA LEU A 159 -14.12 22.28 -2.16
C LEU A 159 -14.83 21.19 -2.97
N VAL A 160 -15.30 20.13 -2.30
CA VAL A 160 -15.90 18.97 -2.94
C VAL A 160 -17.28 18.68 -2.34
N HIS A 161 -18.25 18.46 -3.23
CA HIS A 161 -19.65 18.22 -2.92
C HIS A 161 -20.16 16.94 -3.59
N ALA A 162 -21.27 16.40 -3.08
CA ALA A 162 -21.95 15.30 -3.74
C ALA A 162 -22.33 15.68 -5.18
N GLY A 163 -22.07 14.78 -6.13
CA GLY A 163 -22.26 15.02 -7.56
C GLY A 163 -21.05 15.60 -8.30
N ASP A 164 -20.01 16.06 -7.60
CA ASP A 164 -18.80 16.57 -8.26
C ASP A 164 -18.01 15.45 -8.97
N ASP A 165 -17.31 15.84 -10.04
CA ASP A 165 -16.40 14.97 -10.77
C ASP A 165 -15.01 14.94 -10.14
N LEU A 166 -14.53 13.74 -9.83
CA LEU A 166 -13.15 13.47 -9.41
C LEU A 166 -12.49 12.47 -10.37
N PHE A 167 -11.17 12.33 -10.23
CA PHE A 167 -10.37 11.35 -10.94
C PHE A 167 -9.55 10.52 -9.96
N VAL A 168 -9.66 9.20 -10.07
CA VAL A 168 -8.83 8.22 -9.37
C VAL A 168 -7.69 7.82 -10.30
N LEU A 169 -6.45 8.15 -9.94
CA LEU A 169 -5.27 7.90 -10.77
C LEU A 169 -4.54 6.67 -10.23
N GLY A 170 -4.72 5.51 -10.87
CA GLY A 170 -4.16 4.25 -10.35
C GLY A 170 -3.77 3.26 -11.42
N TYR A 171 -3.44 2.05 -10.97
CA TYR A 171 -2.92 0.97 -11.80
C TYR A 171 -3.83 -0.25 -11.72
N PRO A 172 -5.01 -0.23 -12.38
CA PRO A 172 -5.96 -1.33 -12.32
C PRO A 172 -5.31 -2.60 -12.89
N LYS A 173 -5.28 -3.68 -12.09
CA LYS A 173 -4.58 -4.94 -12.36
C LYS A 173 -3.08 -4.78 -12.69
N GLY A 174 -2.47 -3.66 -12.30
CA GLY A 174 -1.09 -3.34 -12.69
C GLY A 174 -0.91 -2.98 -14.16
N ILE A 175 -1.99 -2.69 -14.89
CA ILE A 175 -1.91 -2.30 -16.29
C ILE A 175 -1.21 -0.94 -16.40
N ALA A 176 -0.13 -0.90 -17.17
CA ALA A 176 0.54 0.32 -17.61
C ALA A 176 1.21 0.07 -18.98
N ASP A 177 1.42 1.12 -19.75
CA ASP A 177 2.18 1.06 -21.00
C ASP A 177 3.68 1.32 -20.76
N PHE A 178 4.44 1.52 -21.84
CA PHE A 178 5.89 1.81 -21.76
C PHE A 178 6.22 3.05 -20.91
N SER A 179 5.28 3.99 -20.76
CA SER A 179 5.48 5.20 -19.96
C SER A 179 5.29 4.95 -18.47
N ALA A 180 4.72 3.80 -18.09
CA ALA A 180 4.29 3.46 -16.74
C ALA A 180 3.35 4.50 -16.09
N ALA A 181 2.62 5.27 -16.90
CA ALA A 181 1.67 6.27 -16.41
C ALA A 181 0.43 5.64 -15.75
N PRO A 182 -0.16 6.30 -14.74
CA PRO A 182 -1.39 5.81 -14.13
C PRO A 182 -2.55 5.93 -15.11
N ILE A 183 -3.52 5.04 -15.00
CA ILE A 183 -4.80 5.11 -15.69
C ILE A 183 -5.71 6.06 -14.90
N TRP A 184 -6.29 7.02 -15.61
CA TRP A 184 -7.24 7.97 -15.06
C TRP A 184 -8.64 7.39 -15.12
N LYS A 185 -9.29 7.27 -13.97
CA LYS A 185 -10.67 6.82 -13.85
C LYS A 185 -11.52 7.96 -13.31
N ARG A 186 -12.46 8.44 -14.12
CA ARG A 186 -13.46 9.41 -13.66
C ARG A 186 -14.35 8.75 -12.60
N ALA A 187 -14.69 9.51 -11.57
CA ALA A 187 -15.54 9.12 -10.48
C ALA A 187 -16.48 10.27 -10.12
N THR A 188 -17.68 9.94 -9.66
CA THR A 188 -18.64 10.93 -9.16
C THR A 188 -18.68 10.85 -7.64
N VAL A 189 -18.69 11.97 -6.93
CA VAL A 189 -18.87 11.95 -5.48
C VAL A 189 -20.27 11.47 -5.12
N ALA A 190 -20.36 10.38 -4.37
CA ALA A 190 -21.60 9.63 -4.11
C ALA A 190 -22.16 9.85 -2.69
N SER A 191 -21.43 10.53 -1.80
CA SER A 191 -21.91 10.92 -0.47
C SER A 191 -21.44 12.32 -0.13
N ASP A 192 -22.07 12.99 0.84
CA ASP A 192 -21.63 14.30 1.31
C ASP A 192 -20.23 14.22 1.96
N PRO A 193 -19.18 14.83 1.35
CA PRO A 193 -17.84 14.78 1.90
C PRO A 193 -17.73 15.58 3.21
N ASN A 194 -18.50 16.65 3.40
CA ASN A 194 -18.39 17.51 4.57
C ASN A 194 -18.85 16.81 5.85
N VAL A 195 -19.95 16.04 5.75
CA VAL A 195 -20.46 15.21 6.86
C VAL A 195 -19.57 13.99 7.12
N GLY A 196 -18.90 13.50 6.06
CA GLY A 196 -18.16 12.25 6.10
C GLY A 196 -19.08 11.04 6.09
N TRP A 197 -18.49 9.86 5.99
CA TRP A 197 -19.20 8.58 5.93
C TRP A 197 -19.01 7.80 7.23
N ASN A 198 -20.11 7.36 7.85
CA ASN A 198 -20.11 6.72 9.17
C ASN A 198 -19.38 7.52 10.25
N ARG A 199 -19.50 8.86 10.21
CA ARG A 199 -18.81 9.82 11.09
C ARG A 199 -17.28 9.71 11.06
N GLN A 200 -16.72 9.16 9.98
CA GLN A 200 -15.27 9.08 9.75
C GLN A 200 -14.85 10.09 8.67
N PRO A 201 -13.58 10.52 8.64
CA PRO A 201 -13.04 11.42 7.62
C PRO A 201 -12.83 10.69 6.28
N LYS A 202 -13.91 10.13 5.74
CA LYS A 202 -13.97 9.45 4.45
C LYS A 202 -15.29 9.77 3.76
N PHE A 203 -15.34 9.57 2.46
CA PHE A 203 -16.54 9.75 1.65
C PHE A 203 -16.58 8.72 0.53
N LEU A 204 -17.75 8.60 -0.10
CA LEU A 204 -17.99 7.64 -1.15
C LEU A 204 -17.91 8.27 -2.52
N ILE A 205 -17.45 7.48 -3.49
CA ILE A 205 -17.46 7.81 -4.90
C ILE A 205 -18.08 6.69 -5.70
N ASP A 206 -18.79 7.00 -6.77
CA ASP A 206 -19.17 6.06 -7.80
C ASP A 206 -18.03 5.98 -8.82
N CYS A 207 -17.38 4.83 -8.92
CA CYS A 207 -16.23 4.63 -9.79
C CYS A 207 -16.09 3.16 -10.19
N ALA A 208 -15.96 2.92 -11.49
CA ALA A 208 -15.61 1.62 -12.06
C ALA A 208 -14.15 1.22 -11.76
N SER A 209 -13.81 1.00 -10.49
CA SER A 209 -12.47 0.62 -10.02
C SER A 209 -12.16 -0.86 -10.24
N ARG A 210 -10.92 -1.30 -10.01
CA ARG A 210 -10.51 -2.72 -10.00
C ARG A 210 -9.42 -2.90 -8.94
N GLU A 211 -9.10 -4.16 -8.63
CA GLU A 211 -7.86 -4.50 -7.90
C GLU A 211 -6.65 -3.74 -8.49
N GLY A 212 -5.68 -3.36 -7.67
CA GLY A 212 -4.57 -2.49 -8.09
C GLY A 212 -4.82 -0.98 -7.97
N MET A 213 -6.09 -0.55 -7.88
CA MET A 213 -6.42 0.87 -7.68
C MET A 213 -6.27 1.34 -6.22
N SER A 214 -6.30 0.42 -5.25
CA SER A 214 -6.18 0.79 -3.83
C SER A 214 -4.88 1.53 -3.54
N GLY A 215 -4.97 2.63 -2.81
CA GLY A 215 -3.89 3.58 -2.57
C GLY A 215 -3.76 4.69 -3.61
N ALA A 216 -4.61 4.72 -4.64
CA ALA A 216 -4.59 5.76 -5.67
C ALA A 216 -5.00 7.14 -5.11
N PRO A 217 -4.32 8.23 -5.51
CA PRO A 217 -4.79 9.57 -5.22
C PRO A 217 -6.10 9.86 -5.96
N VAL A 218 -7.01 10.52 -5.25
CA VAL A 218 -8.28 11.03 -5.79
C VAL A 218 -8.18 12.54 -5.91
N ILE A 219 -8.28 13.04 -7.14
CA ILE A 219 -8.07 14.46 -7.44
C ILE A 219 -9.27 15.10 -8.13
N ALA A 220 -9.52 16.37 -7.84
CA ALA A 220 -10.23 17.25 -8.77
C ALA A 220 -9.23 17.81 -9.78
N TYR A 221 -9.61 17.88 -11.05
CA TYR A 221 -8.74 18.39 -12.12
C TYR A 221 -9.45 19.44 -12.95
N HIS A 222 -8.96 20.67 -12.90
CA HIS A 222 -9.48 21.82 -13.63
C HIS A 222 -8.51 22.20 -14.73
N LYS A 223 -8.80 21.78 -15.97
CA LYS A 223 -7.93 22.01 -17.14
C LYS A 223 -7.65 23.49 -17.40
N ASN A 224 -8.63 24.36 -17.12
CA ASN A 224 -8.51 25.82 -17.29
C ASN A 224 -7.87 26.52 -16.09
N GLY A 225 -7.44 25.77 -15.07
CA GLY A 225 -6.83 26.33 -13.87
C GLY A 225 -7.80 27.06 -12.94
N ARG A 226 -9.11 27.04 -13.19
CA ARG A 226 -10.10 27.76 -12.40
C ARG A 226 -10.73 26.84 -11.35
N ILE A 227 -10.53 27.17 -10.09
CA ILE A 227 -11.13 26.49 -8.94
C ILE A 227 -12.19 27.42 -8.36
N HIS A 228 -13.41 26.91 -8.19
CA HIS A 228 -14.54 27.64 -7.61
C HIS A 228 -14.72 27.24 -6.15
N PHE A 229 -15.04 28.22 -5.29
CA PHE A 229 -15.38 28.00 -3.88
C PHE A 229 -16.38 29.05 -3.41
N GLY A 230 -17.62 28.62 -3.16
CA GLY A 230 -18.73 29.53 -2.92
C GLY A 230 -18.89 30.54 -4.07
N THR A 231 -18.93 31.83 -3.74
CA THR A 231 -19.00 32.94 -4.71
C THR A 231 -17.64 33.37 -5.26
N SER A 232 -16.55 32.74 -4.82
CA SER A 232 -15.18 33.11 -5.17
C SER A 232 -14.55 32.09 -6.12
N SER A 233 -13.51 32.52 -6.84
CA SER A 233 -12.71 31.61 -7.66
C SER A 233 -11.25 32.01 -7.63
N VAL A 234 -10.36 31.01 -7.62
CA VAL A 234 -8.91 31.20 -7.80
C VAL A 234 -8.54 30.66 -9.18
N ALA A 235 -7.71 31.41 -9.89
CA ALA A 235 -7.15 31.00 -11.17
C ALA A 235 -5.66 30.67 -11.03
N SER A 236 -5.25 29.54 -11.58
CA SER A 236 -3.85 29.12 -11.71
C SER A 236 -3.31 29.46 -13.10
N ALA A 237 -1.99 29.66 -13.20
CA ALA A 237 -1.28 29.75 -14.47
C ALA A 237 -1.10 28.33 -15.04
N GLY A 238 -2.15 27.82 -15.70
CA GLY A 238 -2.21 26.45 -16.23
C GLY A 238 -3.22 25.57 -15.48
N PRO A 239 -3.29 24.27 -15.82
CA PRO A 239 -4.20 23.34 -15.16
C PRO A 239 -4.00 23.32 -13.64
N ALA A 240 -5.05 22.94 -12.92
CA ALA A 240 -5.07 22.83 -11.48
C ALA A 240 -5.49 21.42 -11.05
N ALA A 241 -4.71 20.78 -10.17
CA ALA A 241 -5.05 19.49 -9.57
C ALA A 241 -5.10 19.62 -8.04
N LEU A 242 -6.17 19.11 -7.43
CA LEU A 242 -6.37 19.14 -5.98
C LEU A 242 -6.55 17.73 -5.46
N LEU A 243 -5.70 17.31 -4.53
CA LEU A 243 -5.85 16.03 -3.85
C LEU A 243 -6.94 16.13 -2.77
N HIS A 244 -7.97 15.28 -2.89
CA HIS A 244 -9.03 15.13 -1.90
C HIS A 244 -8.82 13.93 -0.98
N GLY A 245 -8.00 12.95 -1.38
CA GLY A 245 -7.77 11.79 -0.53
C GLY A 245 -7.16 10.58 -1.24
N ILE A 246 -7.20 9.46 -0.54
CA ILE A 246 -6.72 8.15 -1.01
C ILE A 246 -7.90 7.21 -1.18
N TYR A 247 -8.07 6.69 -2.40
CA TYR A 247 -9.01 5.60 -2.67
C TYR A 247 -8.47 4.30 -2.10
N VAL A 248 -9.28 3.55 -1.34
CA VAL A 248 -8.82 2.31 -0.68
C VAL A 248 -9.56 1.05 -1.09
N GLY A 249 -10.73 1.15 -1.70
CA GLY A 249 -11.49 -0.04 -2.06
C GLY A 249 -12.95 0.25 -2.29
N ARG A 250 -13.70 -0.79 -2.64
CA ARG A 250 -15.15 -0.73 -2.75
C ARG A 250 -15.78 -1.13 -1.42
N ILE A 251 -16.98 -0.61 -1.16
CA ILE A 251 -17.85 -1.24 -0.17
C ILE A 251 -18.29 -2.56 -0.79
N VAL A 252 -17.94 -3.66 -0.13
CA VAL A 252 -18.32 -5.02 -0.52
C VAL A 252 -19.24 -5.55 0.56
N ASP A 253 -20.33 -6.21 0.16
CA ASP A 253 -21.15 -6.94 1.10
C ASP A 253 -20.51 -8.31 1.35
N ASN A 254 -20.21 -8.61 2.62
CA ASN A 254 -19.46 -9.80 2.99
C ASN A 254 -20.27 -11.11 2.78
N GLU A 255 -21.59 -11.01 2.59
CA GLU A 255 -22.46 -12.16 2.35
C GLU A 255 -22.58 -12.55 0.87
N VAL A 256 -21.96 -11.78 -0.03
CA VAL A 256 -22.14 -11.93 -1.49
C VAL A 256 -21.03 -12.81 -2.10
N SER A 257 -21.44 -13.74 -2.97
CA SER A 257 -20.55 -14.70 -3.64
C SER A 257 -19.51 -13.99 -4.55
N LYS A 258 -18.38 -14.64 -4.85
CA LYS A 258 -17.33 -14.04 -5.72
C LYS A 258 -17.86 -13.68 -7.12
N GLU A 259 -18.86 -14.40 -7.63
CA GLU A 259 -19.50 -14.15 -8.92
C GLU A 259 -20.46 -12.95 -8.85
N ASP A 260 -21.17 -12.79 -7.74
CA ASP A 260 -22.12 -11.69 -7.55
C ASP A 260 -21.42 -10.35 -7.26
N ARG A 261 -20.16 -10.38 -6.77
CA ARG A 261 -19.30 -9.18 -6.65
C ARG A 261 -19.05 -8.44 -7.96
N PHE A 262 -19.24 -9.09 -9.11
CA PHE A 262 -19.15 -8.42 -10.42
C PHE A 262 -20.33 -7.47 -10.68
N PHE A 263 -21.46 -7.69 -10.01
CA PHE A 263 -22.69 -6.91 -10.12
C PHE A 263 -22.95 -6.00 -8.91
N GLU A 264 -22.05 -6.01 -7.92
CA GLU A 264 -22.11 -5.09 -6.79
C GLU A 264 -22.03 -3.62 -7.23
N ALA A 265 -22.65 -2.77 -6.41
CA ALA A 265 -22.58 -1.33 -6.56
C ALA A 265 -21.11 -0.88 -6.65
N GLN A 266 -20.78 -0.06 -7.65
CA GLN A 266 -19.40 0.39 -7.92
C GLN A 266 -18.99 1.54 -6.99
N ILE A 267 -19.30 1.40 -5.70
CA ILE A 267 -19.15 2.44 -4.70
C ILE A 267 -17.81 2.28 -4.01
N GLY A 268 -16.90 3.20 -4.32
CA GLY A 268 -15.58 3.35 -3.75
C GLY A 268 -15.57 4.14 -2.45
N THR A 269 -14.62 3.84 -1.57
CA THR A 269 -14.31 4.61 -0.37
C THR A 269 -13.04 5.42 -0.55
N VAL A 270 -13.09 6.70 -0.20
CA VAL A 270 -11.97 7.63 -0.21
C VAL A 270 -11.75 8.17 1.19
N TRP A 271 -10.58 7.93 1.76
CA TRP A 271 -10.15 8.60 3.00
C TRP A 271 -9.64 10.00 2.67
N LYS A 272 -10.13 11.00 3.39
CA LYS A 272 -9.79 12.40 3.13
C LYS A 272 -8.30 12.64 3.27
N ARG A 273 -7.80 13.63 2.52
CA ARG A 273 -6.40 14.06 2.58
C ARG A 273 -5.92 14.34 4.00
N LEU A 274 -6.77 14.95 4.84
CA LEU A 274 -6.48 15.23 6.25
C LEU A 274 -5.91 14.01 6.99
N VAL A 275 -6.37 12.80 6.67
CA VAL A 275 -5.89 11.56 7.30
C VAL A 275 -4.39 11.34 7.04
N ILE A 276 -3.89 11.69 5.86
CA ILE A 276 -2.45 11.61 5.56
C ILE A 276 -1.69 12.58 6.48
N ASP A 277 -2.20 13.80 6.63
CA ASP A 277 -1.60 14.83 7.48
C ASP A 277 -1.59 14.38 8.95
N GLU A 278 -2.70 13.83 9.46
CA GLU A 278 -2.82 13.29 10.82
C GLU A 278 -1.86 12.11 11.08
N ILE A 279 -1.67 11.22 10.10
CA ILE A 279 -0.69 10.12 10.20
C ILE A 279 0.73 10.66 10.29
N ILE A 280 1.08 11.60 9.41
CA ILE A 280 2.42 12.19 9.38
C ILE A 280 2.67 12.99 10.66
N ASP A 281 1.72 13.79 11.13
CA ASP A 281 1.91 14.58 12.35
C ASP A 281 1.93 13.70 13.61
N GLY A 282 1.18 12.58 13.60
CA GLY A 282 1.13 11.64 14.71
C GLY A 282 2.40 10.82 14.90
N GLN A 283 3.17 10.57 13.82
CA GLN A 283 4.44 9.80 13.86
C GLN A 283 4.32 8.44 14.57
N VAL A 284 3.18 7.74 14.44
CA VAL A 284 2.96 6.43 15.05
C VAL A 284 3.34 5.32 14.07
N PRO A 285 4.41 4.53 14.32
CA PRO A 285 4.73 3.37 13.51
C PRO A 285 3.62 2.31 13.62
N ALA A 286 3.38 1.58 12.53
CA ALA A 286 2.50 0.41 12.63
C ALA A 286 3.13 -0.68 13.50
N LEU A 287 2.29 -1.60 13.97
CA LEU A 287 2.78 -2.83 14.60
C LEU A 287 3.51 -3.69 13.57
N HIS A 288 4.65 -4.25 13.99
CA HIS A 288 5.39 -5.24 13.22
C HIS A 288 4.50 -6.41 12.79
N SER A 289 4.69 -6.95 11.58
CA SER A 289 3.81 -7.98 11.02
C SER A 289 3.68 -9.21 11.92
N SER A 290 4.74 -9.57 12.66
CA SER A 290 4.75 -10.67 13.64
C SER A 290 3.84 -10.43 14.86
N LEU A 291 3.51 -9.16 15.15
CA LEU A 291 2.60 -8.75 16.23
C LEU A 291 1.16 -8.56 15.74
N VAL A 292 0.95 -8.55 14.42
CA VAL A 292 -0.38 -8.39 13.81
C VAL A 292 -0.86 -9.75 13.33
N GLY A 293 -1.75 -10.37 14.11
CA GLY A 293 -2.36 -11.65 13.77
C GLY A 293 -2.66 -12.50 15.01
N ALA A 294 -2.76 -13.81 14.81
CA ALA A 294 -2.91 -14.79 15.86
C ALA A 294 -1.69 -14.74 16.78
N PRO A 295 -1.87 -14.61 18.10
CA PRO A 295 -0.76 -14.55 19.04
C PRO A 295 0.05 -15.86 19.02
N PRO A 296 1.31 -15.87 19.49
CA PRO A 296 2.15 -17.08 19.53
C PRO A 296 1.44 -18.29 20.13
N LYS A 297 0.63 -18.09 21.19
CA LYS A 297 -0.17 -19.15 21.80
C LYS A 297 -1.20 -19.76 20.85
N ALA A 298 -1.86 -18.94 20.04
CA ALA A 298 -2.83 -19.43 19.05
C ALA A 298 -2.13 -20.11 17.86
N VAL A 299 -0.93 -19.65 17.49
CA VAL A 299 -0.06 -20.32 16.51
C VAL A 299 0.35 -21.70 17.01
N ASP A 300 0.88 -21.79 18.21
CA ASP A 300 1.27 -23.06 18.84
C ASP A 300 0.08 -24.01 18.94
N GLN A 301 -1.08 -23.50 19.36
CA GLN A 301 -2.31 -24.29 19.42
C GLN A 301 -2.69 -24.83 18.03
N ALA A 302 -2.65 -24.00 16.99
CA ALA A 302 -2.96 -24.43 15.63
C ALA A 302 -2.00 -25.51 15.11
N VAL A 303 -0.69 -25.37 15.38
CA VAL A 303 0.32 -26.36 15.01
C VAL A 303 0.03 -27.69 15.70
N ARG A 304 -0.28 -27.67 17.01
CA ARG A 304 -0.60 -28.88 17.79
C ARG A 304 -1.90 -29.54 17.33
N GLU A 305 -2.95 -28.76 17.09
CA GLU A 305 -4.26 -29.25 16.63
C GLU A 305 -4.22 -29.87 15.24
N LYS A 306 -3.33 -29.39 14.37
CA LYS A 306 -3.16 -29.90 13.01
C LYS A 306 -2.00 -30.86 12.84
N TRP A 307 -1.29 -31.18 13.92
CA TRP A 307 -0.20 -32.12 13.86
C TRP A 307 -0.71 -33.49 13.40
N PRO A 308 -0.05 -34.16 12.44
CA PRO A 308 -0.48 -35.46 11.98
C PRO A 308 -0.47 -36.50 13.10
N ASP A 309 -1.44 -37.42 13.05
CA ASP A 309 -1.52 -38.58 13.94
C ASP A 309 -0.50 -39.66 13.53
N ASP A 310 0.77 -39.27 13.48
CA ASP A 310 1.93 -40.13 13.23
C ASP A 310 2.98 -39.82 14.33
N PRO A 311 3.19 -40.73 15.30
CA PRO A 311 4.12 -40.52 16.41
C PRO A 311 5.56 -40.23 15.97
N ALA A 312 5.97 -40.62 14.77
CA ALA A 312 7.30 -40.38 14.23
C ALA A 312 7.37 -39.17 13.29
N TYR A 313 6.27 -38.43 13.09
CA TYR A 313 6.21 -37.32 12.13
C TYR A 313 7.23 -36.22 12.44
N PHE A 314 7.53 -35.99 13.72
CA PHE A 314 8.52 -35.00 14.14
C PHE A 314 9.91 -35.28 13.57
N LEU A 315 10.29 -36.55 13.36
CA LEU A 315 11.58 -36.90 12.74
C LEU A 315 11.65 -36.41 11.29
N LYS A 316 10.54 -36.48 10.55
CA LYS A 316 10.44 -35.98 9.18
C LYS A 316 10.60 -34.46 9.14
N ILE A 317 9.95 -33.75 10.08
CA ILE A 317 10.06 -32.30 10.24
C ILE A 317 11.51 -31.90 10.55
N LEU A 318 12.18 -32.60 11.46
CA LEU A 318 13.56 -32.30 11.83
C LEU A 318 14.55 -32.60 10.69
N ALA A 319 14.31 -33.66 9.91
CA ALA A 319 15.21 -34.09 8.84
C ALA A 319 15.06 -33.33 7.51
N VAL A 320 13.83 -32.94 7.12
CA VAL A 320 13.52 -32.53 5.74
C VAL A 320 12.75 -31.21 5.70
N SER A 321 13.21 -30.27 4.86
CA SER A 321 12.68 -28.90 4.81
C SER A 321 11.25 -28.81 4.24
N GLU A 322 10.91 -29.72 3.34
CA GLU A 322 9.65 -29.80 2.62
C GLU A 322 8.50 -30.15 3.57
N TYR A 323 8.76 -31.03 4.55
CA TYR A 323 7.80 -31.35 5.60
C TYR A 323 7.53 -30.14 6.51
N ARG A 324 8.56 -29.33 6.80
CA ARG A 324 8.40 -28.09 7.59
C ARG A 324 7.49 -27.11 6.85
N SER A 325 7.77 -26.88 5.57
CA SER A 325 6.97 -26.00 4.71
C SER A 325 5.53 -26.50 4.57
N GLY A 326 5.33 -27.81 4.38
CA GLY A 326 4.01 -28.43 4.31
C GLY A 326 3.21 -28.25 5.60
N MET A 327 3.80 -28.57 6.75
CA MET A 327 3.14 -28.40 8.05
C MET A 327 2.86 -26.92 8.37
N THR A 328 3.76 -26.02 7.98
CA THR A 328 3.57 -24.56 8.09
C THR A 328 2.34 -24.12 7.30
N GLN A 329 2.18 -24.62 6.07
CA GLN A 329 1.02 -24.30 5.24
C GLN A 329 -0.28 -24.80 5.88
N VAL A 330 -0.32 -26.04 6.39
CA VAL A 330 -1.50 -26.60 7.05
C VAL A 330 -1.92 -25.77 8.28
N ALA A 331 -0.95 -25.38 9.12
CA ALA A 331 -1.23 -24.55 10.29
C ALA A 331 -1.71 -23.14 9.89
N LEU A 332 -1.13 -22.55 8.84
CA LEU A 332 -1.59 -21.27 8.29
C LEU A 332 -3.02 -21.37 7.74
N GLU A 333 -3.36 -22.44 7.01
CA GLU A 333 -4.71 -22.67 6.49
C GLU A 333 -5.74 -22.74 7.64
N HIS A 334 -5.42 -23.43 8.73
CA HIS A 334 -6.27 -23.48 9.93
C HIS A 334 -6.45 -22.11 10.60
N LEU A 335 -5.39 -21.30 10.60
CA LEU A 335 -5.43 -19.92 11.09
C LEU A 335 -6.06 -18.94 10.09
N ASN A 336 -6.56 -19.41 8.93
CA ASN A 336 -7.03 -18.58 7.83
C ASN A 336 -5.98 -17.54 7.38
N GLY A 337 -4.71 -17.96 7.37
CA GLY A 337 -3.53 -17.15 7.10
C GLY A 337 -3.21 -16.12 8.18
N ASN A 338 -3.96 -16.05 9.28
CA ASN A 338 -3.84 -15.00 10.28
C ASN A 338 -2.62 -15.16 11.20
N ALA A 339 -1.43 -15.45 10.68
CA ALA A 339 -0.18 -15.51 11.43
C ALA A 339 0.99 -15.25 10.48
N ASP A 340 2.12 -14.77 10.99
CA ASP A 340 3.34 -14.68 10.18
C ASP A 340 3.84 -16.11 9.85
N PRO A 341 3.98 -16.47 8.56
CA PRO A 341 4.51 -17.77 8.17
C PRO A 341 5.88 -18.12 8.77
N ARG A 342 6.74 -17.13 9.08
CA ARG A 342 8.02 -17.37 9.76
C ARG A 342 7.79 -17.85 11.19
N LEU A 343 6.92 -17.18 11.94
CA LEU A 343 6.56 -17.60 13.30
C LEU A 343 5.90 -18.99 13.30
N VAL A 344 5.03 -19.29 12.34
CA VAL A 344 4.44 -20.62 12.21
C VAL A 344 5.52 -21.67 11.89
N TYR A 345 6.44 -21.36 10.99
CA TYR A 345 7.55 -22.24 10.63
C TYR A 345 8.48 -22.53 11.83
N GLU A 346 8.79 -21.49 12.61
CA GLU A 346 9.55 -21.61 13.85
C GLU A 346 8.81 -22.44 14.91
N ALA A 347 7.50 -22.23 15.08
CA ALA A 347 6.65 -23.01 15.98
C ALA A 347 6.58 -24.50 15.58
N VAL A 348 6.51 -24.79 14.27
CA VAL A 348 6.56 -26.16 13.73
C VAL A 348 7.88 -26.85 14.12
N ILE A 349 9.01 -26.17 13.96
CA ILE A 349 10.32 -26.70 14.36
C ILE A 349 10.42 -26.86 15.88
N ALA A 350 9.95 -25.87 16.64
CA ALA A 350 9.99 -25.88 18.10
C ALA A 350 9.18 -27.06 18.66
N TYR A 351 7.97 -27.29 18.15
CA TYR A 351 7.15 -28.41 18.57
C TYR A 351 7.73 -29.77 18.17
N ALA A 352 8.35 -29.89 16.99
CA ALA A 352 9.06 -31.12 16.62
C ALA A 352 10.23 -31.44 17.57
N ARG A 353 10.97 -30.41 18.01
CA ARG A 353 12.06 -30.56 18.99
C ARG A 353 11.54 -30.93 20.38
N GLU A 354 10.40 -30.39 20.78
CA GLU A 354 9.71 -30.77 22.02
C GLU A 354 9.36 -32.25 22.00
N LEU A 355 8.74 -32.75 20.93
CA LEU A 355 8.40 -34.17 20.78
C LEU A 355 9.63 -35.08 20.75
N ASP A 356 10.71 -34.68 20.07
CA ASP A 356 11.98 -35.43 20.07
C ASP A 356 12.59 -35.54 21.47
N SER A 357 12.51 -34.45 22.27
CA SER A 357 13.00 -34.47 23.65
C SER A 357 12.18 -35.38 24.56
N GLN A 358 10.86 -35.48 24.34
CA GLN A 358 9.96 -36.36 25.08
C GLN A 358 10.13 -37.85 24.69
N ALA A 359 10.55 -38.11 23.45
CA ALA A 359 10.75 -39.47 22.93
C ALA A 359 12.08 -40.10 23.35
N LYS A 360 13.06 -39.30 23.81
CA LYS A 360 14.36 -39.80 24.27
C LYS A 360 14.23 -40.27 25.73
N PRO A 361 14.53 -41.54 26.06
CA PRO A 361 14.58 -41.96 27.46
C PRO A 361 15.70 -41.19 28.17
N GLY A 362 15.35 -40.62 29.33
CA GLY A 362 16.27 -39.82 30.16
C GLY A 362 17.41 -40.62 30.76
#